data_AF-A0A527W3X8-F1
#
_entry.id   AF-A0A527W3X8-F1
#
_cell.length_a   1.000
_cell.length_b   1.000
_cell.length_c   1.000
_cell.angle_alpha   90.00
_cell.angle_beta   90.00
_cell.angle_gamma   90.00
#
_symmetry.space_group_name_H-M   'P 1'
#
loop_
_entity.id
_entity.type
_entity.pdbx_description
1 polymer ?
#
loop_
_entity_poly.entity_id
_entity_poly.type
_entity_poly.pdbx_seq_one_letter_code
_entity_poly.pdbx_strand_id
1 'polypeptide(L)'
;KVDQVDDAELLELVELEVRELLTKNEFPGDDIPIIKGSALAALEDSDKKIGEDSIRELMAAVDDYIPTPVRPLDKPFLMPIEDVFS
;
A
#
# COMPACT_ATOMS: atom_id res chain seq x y z
N LYS A 1 -0.70 -7.96 8.50
CA LYS A 1 -1.17 -9.20 9.15
C LYS A 1 -1.57 -8.88 10.59
N VAL A 2 -2.55 -7.99 10.74
CA VAL A 2 -3.05 -7.60 12.07
C VAL A 2 -3.72 -8.78 12.78
N ASP A 3 -4.18 -9.76 12.02
CA ASP A 3 -4.72 -11.05 12.47
C ASP A 3 -3.75 -11.93 13.28
N GLN A 4 -2.44 -11.65 13.23
CA GLN A 4 -1.42 -12.45 13.92
C GLN A 4 -0.76 -11.71 15.09
N VAL A 5 -1.15 -10.45 15.33
CA VAL A 5 -0.55 -9.59 16.36
C VAL A 5 -1.68 -8.95 17.15
N ASP A 6 -1.87 -9.45 18.37
CA ASP A 6 -2.97 -9.02 19.25
C ASP A 6 -2.66 -7.72 20.01
N ASP A 7 -1.38 -7.32 20.07
CA ASP A 7 -0.93 -6.15 20.82
C ASP A 7 -0.90 -4.89 19.94
N ALA A 8 -1.73 -3.92 20.31
CA ALA A 8 -1.81 -2.63 19.63
C ALA A 8 -0.50 -1.83 19.72
N GLU A 9 0.25 -1.94 20.82
CA GLU A 9 1.52 -1.22 21.00
C GLU A 9 2.58 -1.72 20.02
N LEU A 10 2.60 -3.03 19.74
CA LEU A 10 3.50 -3.62 18.74
C LEU A 10 3.17 -3.13 17.32
N LEU A 11 1.89 -2.97 16.98
CA LEU A 11 1.47 -2.47 15.68
C LEU A 11 1.82 -1.00 15.48
N GLU A 12 1.75 -0.19 16.54
CA GLU A 12 2.20 1.21 16.52
C GLU A 12 3.72 1.33 16.40
N LEU A 13 4.48 0.46 17.08
CA LEU A 13 5.94 0.43 16.96
C LEU A 13 6.39 0.08 15.53
N VAL A 14 5.77 -0.93 14.92
CA VAL A 14 6.06 -1.31 13.52
C VAL A 14 5.75 -0.16 12.57
N GLU A 15 4.65 0.56 12.79
CA GLU A 15 4.32 1.73 11.98
C GLU A 15 5.39 2.81 12.10
N LEU A 16 5.85 3.12 13.32
CA LEU A 16 6.92 4.09 13.56
C LEU A 16 8.22 3.69 12.84
N GLU A 17 8.65 2.43 12.96
CA GLU A 17 9.85 1.93 12.28
C GLU A 17 9.74 2.04 10.75
N VAL A 18 8.57 1.75 10.17
CA VAL A 18 8.34 1.91 8.73
C VAL A 18 8.42 3.37 8.30
N ARG A 19 7.84 4.30 9.07
CA ARG A 19 7.92 5.74 8.79
C ARG A 19 9.36 6.25 8.86
N GLU A 20 10.12 5.84 9.86
CA GLU A 20 11.54 6.18 9.98
C GLU A 20 12.36 5.67 8.78
N LEU A 21 12.09 4.44 8.34
CA LEU A 21 12.74 3.86 7.15
C LEU A 21 12.38 4.60 5.88
N LEU A 22 11.12 5.02 5.70
CA LEU A 22 10.67 5.82 4.56
C LEU A 22 11.39 7.18 4.55
N THR A 23 11.39 7.89 5.68
CA THR A 23 12.08 9.17 5.84
C THR A 23 13.59 9.04 5.57
N LYS A 24 14.22 7.95 6.03
CA LYS A 24 15.64 7.65 5.77
C LYS A 24 15.94 7.46 4.28
N ASN A 25 14.99 6.95 3.50
CA ASN A 25 15.11 6.76 2.05
C ASN A 25 14.53 7.94 1.25
N GLU A 26 14.41 9.13 1.86
CA GLU A 26 13.95 10.37 1.20
C GLU A 26 12.48 10.35 0.75
N PHE A 27 11.67 9.45 1.30
CA PHE A 27 10.21 9.44 1.12
C PHE A 27 9.52 10.24 2.23
N PRO A 28 8.31 10.78 1.98
CA PRO A 28 7.54 11.51 2.99
C PRO A 28 6.92 10.53 4.01
N GLY A 29 7.74 9.99 4.91
CA GLY A 29 7.35 8.95 5.87
C GLY A 29 6.18 9.33 6.78
N ASP A 30 6.01 10.62 7.10
CA ASP A 30 4.90 11.11 7.92
C ASP A 30 3.58 11.24 7.14
N ASP A 31 3.64 11.50 5.83
CA ASP A 31 2.46 11.75 5.00
C ASP A 31 1.94 10.50 4.27
N ILE A 32 2.77 9.44 4.17
CA ILE A 32 2.38 8.20 3.49
C ILE A 32 1.25 7.51 4.28
N PRO A 33 0.12 7.15 3.63
CA PRO A 33 -0.95 6.39 4.26
C PRO A 33 -0.48 4.98 4.64
N ILE A 34 -0.75 4.55 5.87
CA ILE A 34 -0.47 3.20 6.36
C ILE A 34 -1.77 2.59 6.86
N ILE A 35 -2.30 1.60 6.15
CA ILE A 35 -3.56 0.92 6.47
C ILE A 35 -3.26 -0.41 7.15
N LYS A 36 -3.83 -0.61 8.33
CA LYS A 36 -3.64 -1.82 9.15
C LYS A 36 -4.71 -2.85 8.79
N GLY A 37 -4.30 -4.01 8.26
CA GLY A 37 -5.22 -5.08 7.90
C GLY A 37 -4.60 -6.48 7.78
N SER A 38 -5.44 -7.40 7.30
CA SER A 38 -5.13 -8.79 6.99
C SER A 38 -5.67 -9.18 5.62
N ALA A 39 -4.75 -9.39 4.68
CA ALA A 39 -5.09 -9.93 3.37
C ALA A 39 -5.64 -11.37 3.45
N LEU A 40 -5.25 -12.15 4.47
CA LEU A 40 -5.79 -13.48 4.68
C LEU A 40 -7.25 -13.41 5.14
N ALA A 41 -7.57 -12.54 6.10
CA ALA A 41 -8.95 -12.34 6.55
C ALA A 41 -9.86 -11.83 5.42
N ALA A 42 -9.33 -10.99 4.52
CA ALA A 42 -10.03 -10.55 3.33
C ALA A 42 -10.28 -11.69 2.33
N LEU A 43 -9.31 -12.60 2.15
CA LEU A 43 -9.41 -13.71 1.21
C LEU A 43 -10.36 -14.82 1.72
N GLU A 44 -10.34 -15.07 3.03
CA GLU A 44 -11.14 -16.11 3.68
C GLU A 44 -12.53 -15.62 4.13
N ASP A 45 -12.84 -14.33 3.97
CA ASP A 45 -14.06 -13.68 4.46
C ASP A 45 -14.31 -13.94 5.97
N SER A 46 -13.23 -14.01 6.75
CA SER A 46 -13.26 -14.43 8.16
C SER A 46 -13.45 -13.27 9.14
N ASP A 47 -12.97 -12.08 8.78
CA ASP A 47 -13.23 -10.83 9.50
C ASP A 47 -13.29 -9.67 8.51
N LYS A 48 -14.47 -9.04 8.41
CA LYS A 48 -14.71 -7.96 7.46
C LYS A 48 -13.92 -6.69 7.78
N LYS A 49 -13.75 -6.36 9.06
CA LYS A 49 -13.15 -5.10 9.51
C LYS A 49 -11.65 -5.06 9.21
N ILE A 50 -10.93 -6.12 9.57
CA ILE A 50 -9.49 -6.23 9.27
C ILE A 50 -9.24 -6.84 7.89
N GLY A 51 -10.27 -7.36 7.22
CA GLY A 51 -10.22 -7.96 5.89
C GLY A 51 -10.72 -6.99 4.82
N GLU A 52 -11.92 -7.24 4.28
CA GLU A 52 -12.52 -6.50 3.14
C GLU A 52 -12.46 -4.98 3.31
N ASP A 53 -12.86 -4.48 4.48
CA ASP A 53 -12.95 -3.03 4.73
C ASP A 53 -11.55 -2.39 4.70
N SER A 54 -10.54 -3.05 5.26
CA SER A 54 -9.14 -2.58 5.23
C SER A 54 -8.57 -2.56 3.79
N ILE A 55 -8.96 -3.51 2.94
CA ILE A 55 -8.56 -3.52 1.53
C ILE A 55 -9.24 -2.37 0.78
N ARG A 56 -10.52 -2.11 1.05
CA ARG A 56 -11.24 -0.97 0.44
C ARG A 56 -10.63 0.36 0.86
N GLU A 57 -10.25 0.50 2.13
CA GLU A 57 -9.54 1.67 2.64
C GLU A 57 -8.17 1.83 1.97
N LEU A 58 -7.41 0.75 1.80
CA LEU A 58 -6.14 0.76 1.07
C LEU A 58 -6.32 1.24 -0.38
N MET A 59 -7.33 0.72 -1.09
CA MET A 59 -7.61 1.14 -2.48
C MET A 59 -8.02 2.61 -2.56
N ALA A 60 -8.83 3.10 -1.61
CA ALA A 60 -9.19 4.51 -1.55
C ALA A 60 -7.96 5.41 -1.31
N ALA A 61 -7.07 5.00 -0.39
CA ALA A 61 -5.83 5.72 -0.14
C ALA A 61 -4.90 5.74 -1.36
N VAL A 62 -4.85 4.66 -2.15
CA VAL A 62 -4.12 4.61 -3.42
C VAL A 62 -4.68 5.63 -4.41
N ASP A 63 -6.01 5.65 -4.60
CA ASP A 63 -6.67 6.57 -5.52
C ASP A 63 -6.47 8.05 -5.11
N ASP A 64 -6.48 8.34 -3.80
CA ASP A 64 -6.33 9.70 -3.27
C ASP A 64 -4.88 10.18 -3.21
N TYR A 65 -3.94 9.31 -2.80
CA TYR A 65 -2.55 9.69 -2.55
C TYR A 65 -1.66 9.63 -3.79
N ILE A 66 -1.90 8.68 -4.71
CA ILE A 66 -1.07 8.49 -5.90
C ILE A 66 -1.66 9.28 -7.06
N PRO A 67 -1.02 10.39 -7.50
CA PRO A 67 -1.55 11.18 -8.60
C PRO A 67 -1.52 10.39 -9.90
N THR A 68 -2.56 10.56 -10.72
CA THR A 68 -2.56 9.98 -12.07
C THR A 68 -1.42 10.58 -12.89
N PRO A 69 -0.49 9.76 -13.43
CA PRO A 69 0.64 10.27 -14.18
C PRO A 69 0.19 10.94 -15.48
N VAL A 70 0.84 12.06 -15.82
CA VAL A 70 0.57 12.77 -17.08
C VAL A 70 1.03 11.92 -18.25
N ARG A 71 0.10 11.63 -19.18
CA ARG A 71 0.40 10.84 -20.38
C ARG A 71 1.21 11.68 -21.38
N PRO A 72 2.43 11.28 -21.77
CA PRO A 72 3.27 12.05 -22.68
C PRO A 72 2.90 11.76 -24.16
N LEU A 73 1.72 12.19 -24.59
CA LEU A 73 1.18 11.92 -25.93
C LEU A 73 1.93 12.64 -27.06
N ASP A 74 2.63 13.73 -26.74
CA ASP A 74 3.38 14.55 -27.71
C ASP A 74 4.84 14.09 -27.90
N LYS A 75 5.26 13.02 -27.22
CA LYS A 75 6.61 12.46 -27.33
C LYS A 75 6.65 11.33 -28.36
N PRO A 76 7.83 11.02 -28.94
CA PRO A 76 7.99 9.84 -29.77
C PRO A 76 7.55 8.57 -29.03
N PHE A 77 6.98 7.62 -29.77
CA PHE A 77 6.62 6.31 -29.23
C PHE A 77 7.84 5.61 -28.63
N LEU A 78 7.69 5.13 -27.41
CA LEU A 78 8.68 4.35 -26.68
C LEU A 78 7.95 3.25 -25.91
N MET A 79 8.36 2.00 -26.14
CA MET A 79 7.81 0.82 -25.48
C MET A 79 8.96 -0.06 -24.97
N PRO A 80 9.19 -0.10 -23.65
CA PRO A 80 10.11 -1.07 -23.06
C PRO A 80 9.52 -2.47 -23.23
N ILE A 81 10.28 -3.41 -23.79
CA ILE A 81 9.87 -4.82 -23.90
C ILE A 81 10.05 -5.46 -22.52
N GLU A 82 8.96 -5.91 -21.91
CA GLU A 82 8.97 -6.59 -20.61
C GLU A 82 9.29 -8.08 -20.75
N ASP A 83 8.65 -8.76 -21.69
CA ASP A 83 8.86 -10.19 -21.97
C ASP A 83 8.57 -10.51 -23.44
N VAL A 84 9.07 -11.65 -23.94
CA VAL A 84 8.84 -12.14 -25.32
C VAL A 84 8.32 -13.58 -25.26
N PHE A 85 7.10 -13.77 -25.73
CA PHE A 85 6.48 -15.10 -25.86
C PHE A 85 6.61 -15.62 -27.29
N SER A 86 6.74 -16.95 -27.44
CA SER A 86 6.83 -17.68 -28.71
C SER A 86 5.52 -18.36 -29.09
#